data_AF-A0A812VES5-F1
#
_entry.id   AF-A0A812VES5-F1
#
_cell.length_a   1.000
_cell.length_b   1.000
_cell.length_c   1.000
_cell.angle_alpha   90.00
_cell.angle_beta   90.00
_cell.angle_gamma   90.00
#
_symmetry.space_group_name_H-M   'P 1'
#
loop_
_entity.id
_entity.type
_entity.pdbx_description
1 polymer ?
#
loop_
_entity_poly.entity_id
_entity_poly.type
_entity_poly.pdbx_seq_one_letter_code
_entity_poly.pdbx_strand_id
1 'polypeptide(L)'
;MGVGLPVQREGYWTPAATPGQCDFSVLRCRSAAQCPMNVLGGCADGRTGMACNNCQQGSFATEDGSCQKCQAADALPATIMAIVALLILILLLSSINADLNQQSLSILTVAAIGGQMVMAVQALGSIRQLTVNWVPPVHDLIQLTQLLTFDFDIIRISCVYGVDSPVLKFVSQLLACPAGFGIILTAWGLAKLRGKQMSWDSVFNLCGVMMFA
;
A
#
# COMPACT_ATOMS: atom_id res chain seq x y z
N MET A 1 -35.32 -24.58 29.35
CA MET A 1 -35.04 -23.97 28.04
C MET A 1 -33.60 -23.51 28.09
N GLY A 2 -32.69 -24.28 27.49
CA GLY A 2 -31.26 -24.00 27.55
C GLY A 2 -30.94 -22.76 26.72
N VAL A 3 -30.26 -21.79 27.33
CA VAL A 3 -29.70 -20.65 26.61
C VAL A 3 -28.72 -21.24 25.59
N GLY A 4 -28.95 -21.00 24.30
CA GLY A 4 -28.03 -21.46 23.25
C GLY A 4 -26.62 -20.94 23.51
N LEU A 5 -25.61 -21.64 22.97
CA LEU A 5 -24.22 -21.18 23.07
C LEU A 5 -24.12 -19.74 22.52
N PRO A 6 -23.38 -18.85 23.19
CA PRO A 6 -23.21 -17.49 22.71
C PRO A 6 -22.55 -17.49 21.33
N VAL A 7 -23.10 -16.68 20.42
CA VAL A 7 -22.58 -16.47 19.07
C VAL A 7 -22.09 -15.04 18.93
N GLN A 8 -21.10 -14.81 18.08
CA GLN A 8 -20.64 -13.45 17.79
C GLN A 8 -21.60 -12.77 16.80
N ARG A 9 -21.77 -11.46 16.94
CA ARG A 9 -22.57 -10.63 16.02
C ARG A 9 -21.69 -10.14 14.87
N GLU A 10 -22.28 -9.94 13.70
CA GLU A 10 -21.60 -9.34 12.55
C GLU A 10 -20.86 -8.04 12.91
N GLY A 11 -19.64 -7.87 12.39
CA GLY A 11 -18.77 -6.72 12.67
C GLY A 11 -18.10 -6.74 14.05
N TYR A 12 -18.36 -7.75 14.87
CA TYR A 12 -17.71 -7.96 16.15
C TYR A 12 -17.08 -9.35 16.22
N TRP A 13 -15.93 -9.41 16.87
CA TRP A 13 -15.21 -10.65 17.12
C TRP A 13 -14.88 -10.74 18.60
N THR A 14 -14.96 -11.94 19.14
CA THR A 14 -14.55 -12.25 20.51
C THR A 14 -13.87 -13.60 20.50
N PRO A 15 -12.78 -13.81 21.27
CA PRO A 15 -12.14 -15.11 21.34
C PRO A 15 -13.12 -16.17 21.86
N ALA A 16 -12.91 -17.42 21.45
CA ALA A 16 -13.66 -18.55 21.98
C ALA A 16 -13.42 -18.68 23.50
N ALA A 17 -14.48 -18.92 24.26
CA ALA A 17 -14.40 -19.06 25.71
C ALA A 17 -13.49 -20.24 26.07
N THR A 18 -12.39 -19.97 26.76
CA THR A 18 -11.54 -21.03 27.33
C THR A 18 -12.16 -21.47 28.66
N PRO A 19 -12.31 -22.78 28.94
CA PRO A 19 -12.90 -23.25 30.20
C PRO A 19 -12.16 -22.67 31.40
N GLY A 20 -12.86 -21.91 32.25
CA GLY A 20 -12.30 -21.30 33.47
C GLY A 20 -11.80 -19.86 33.35
N GLN A 21 -11.88 -19.24 32.17
CA GLN A 21 -11.49 -17.84 31.97
C GLN A 21 -12.72 -16.98 31.63
N CYS A 22 -13.08 -16.06 32.52
CA CYS A 22 -14.23 -15.15 32.37
C CYS A 22 -13.85 -13.77 31.80
N ASP A 23 -12.80 -13.71 30.97
CA ASP A 23 -12.36 -12.47 30.34
C ASP A 23 -12.82 -12.46 28.88
N PHE A 24 -13.79 -11.60 28.57
CA PHE A 24 -14.37 -11.46 27.24
C PHE A 24 -13.99 -10.09 26.66
N SER A 25 -13.00 -10.07 25.77
CA SER A 25 -12.68 -8.88 24.98
C SER A 25 -13.50 -8.89 23.68
N VAL A 26 -14.52 -8.05 23.60
CA VAL A 26 -15.27 -7.83 22.36
C VAL A 26 -14.55 -6.78 21.52
N LEU A 27 -14.08 -7.18 20.35
CA LEU A 27 -13.35 -6.32 19.41
C LEU A 27 -14.24 -5.99 18.21
N ARG A 28 -14.17 -4.73 17.77
CA ARG A 28 -14.82 -4.30 16.55
C ARG A 28 -13.92 -4.62 15.36
N CYS A 29 -14.47 -5.29 14.35
CA CYS A 29 -13.76 -5.58 13.12
C CYS A 29 -13.79 -4.37 12.17
N ARG A 30 -12.81 -4.33 11.24
CA ARG A 30 -12.72 -3.23 10.25
C ARG A 30 -13.92 -3.19 9.32
N SER A 31 -14.46 -4.36 8.98
CA SER A 31 -15.65 -4.54 8.15
C SER A 31 -16.54 -5.63 8.74
N ALA A 32 -17.86 -5.47 8.59
CA ALA A 32 -18.84 -6.48 8.98
C ALA A 32 -18.65 -7.79 8.21
N ALA A 33 -18.19 -7.71 6.95
CA ALA A 33 -17.97 -8.88 6.11
C ALA A 33 -16.76 -9.73 6.55
N GLN A 34 -15.78 -9.13 7.24
CA GLN A 34 -14.61 -9.85 7.78
C GLN A 34 -14.97 -10.71 8.99
N CYS A 35 -15.97 -10.25 9.76
CA CYS A 35 -16.46 -10.90 10.97
C CYS A 35 -17.96 -11.18 10.80
N PRO A 36 -18.34 -12.24 10.08
CA PRO A 36 -19.72 -12.64 9.93
C PRO A 36 -20.28 -13.15 11.26
N MET A 37 -21.61 -13.21 11.34
CA MET A 37 -22.29 -13.89 12.43
C MET A 37 -21.90 -15.38 12.43
N ASN A 38 -21.21 -15.81 13.48
CA ASN A 38 -20.70 -17.18 13.60
C ASN A 38 -20.49 -17.58 15.07
N VAL A 39 -19.90 -18.74 15.33
CA VAL A 39 -19.39 -19.13 16.65
C VAL A 39 -18.32 -18.14 17.13
N LEU A 40 -18.14 -18.04 18.45
CA LEU A 40 -17.09 -17.20 19.04
C LEU A 40 -15.71 -17.57 18.47
N GLY A 41 -14.95 -16.57 18.07
CA GLY A 41 -13.62 -16.73 17.48
C GLY A 41 -13.63 -17.00 15.97
N GLY A 42 -14.81 -17.19 15.37
CA GLY A 42 -14.96 -17.46 13.94
C GLY A 42 -14.61 -16.25 13.07
N CYS A 43 -14.05 -16.52 11.89
CA CYS A 43 -13.71 -15.50 10.91
C CYS A 43 -14.31 -15.85 9.54
N ALA A 44 -14.39 -14.86 8.64
CA ALA A 44 -14.69 -15.10 7.23
C ALA A 44 -13.63 -16.01 6.57
N ASP A 45 -13.97 -16.58 5.42
CA ASP A 45 -13.13 -17.55 4.73
C ASP A 45 -11.71 -17.03 4.47
N GLY A 46 -10.72 -17.85 4.85
CA GLY A 46 -9.30 -17.56 4.69
C GLY A 46 -8.76 -16.49 5.65
N ARG A 47 -9.53 -16.03 6.65
CA ARG A 47 -9.06 -15.10 7.69
C ARG A 47 -8.65 -15.80 8.98
N THR A 48 -7.77 -15.13 9.73
CA THR A 48 -7.23 -15.59 11.01
C THR A 48 -6.77 -14.42 11.87
N GLY A 49 -6.42 -14.71 13.13
CA GLY A 49 -5.93 -13.75 14.10
C GLY A 49 -7.03 -12.96 14.81
N MET A 50 -6.58 -12.06 15.70
CA MET A 50 -7.46 -11.23 16.51
C MET A 50 -8.28 -10.29 15.63
N ALA A 51 -9.60 -10.24 15.85
CA ALA A 51 -10.55 -9.48 15.04
C ALA A 51 -10.50 -9.77 13.53
N CYS A 52 -10.08 -10.98 13.15
CA CYS A 52 -10.01 -11.44 11.75
C CYS A 52 -9.21 -10.51 10.82
N ASN A 53 -8.20 -9.85 11.38
CA ASN A 53 -7.45 -8.80 10.69
C ASN A 53 -6.47 -9.35 9.64
N ASN A 54 -6.07 -10.62 9.76
CA ASN A 54 -5.04 -11.22 8.89
C ASN A 54 -5.67 -12.25 7.95
N CYS A 55 -5.21 -12.28 6.71
CA CYS A 55 -5.40 -13.43 5.84
C CYS A 55 -4.43 -14.57 6.21
N GLN A 56 -4.84 -15.80 5.93
CA GLN A 56 -3.97 -16.97 6.02
C GLN A 56 -2.77 -16.82 5.09
N GLN A 57 -1.70 -17.58 5.39
CA GLN A 57 -0.45 -17.54 4.62
C GLN A 57 -0.72 -17.79 3.13
N GLY A 58 -0.10 -16.97 2.27
CA GLY A 58 -0.28 -17.03 0.82
C GLY A 58 -1.67 -16.61 0.33
N SER A 59 -2.40 -15.80 1.12
CA SER A 59 -3.70 -15.24 0.73
C SER A 59 -3.71 -13.71 0.86
N PHE A 60 -4.55 -13.05 0.06
CA PHE A 60 -4.76 -11.60 0.07
C PHE A 60 -6.24 -11.25 0.33
N ALA A 61 -6.49 -10.07 0.87
CA ALA A 61 -7.83 -9.61 1.19
C ALA A 61 -8.59 -9.12 -0.06
N THR A 62 -9.85 -9.52 -0.19
CA THR A 62 -10.78 -9.03 -1.22
C THR A 62 -11.72 -7.96 -0.67
N GLU A 63 -12.38 -7.21 -1.55
CA GLU A 63 -13.36 -6.18 -1.17
C GLU A 63 -14.56 -6.78 -0.41
N ASP A 64 -14.91 -8.04 -0.68
CA ASP A 64 -15.99 -8.78 -0.01
C ASP A 64 -15.66 -9.20 1.44
N GLY A 65 -14.47 -8.87 1.95
CA GLY A 65 -14.09 -9.22 3.33
C GLY A 65 -13.72 -10.69 3.51
N SER A 66 -13.50 -11.45 2.43
CA SER A 66 -12.85 -12.77 2.44
C SER A 66 -11.36 -12.67 2.07
N CYS A 67 -10.64 -13.78 2.15
CA CYS A 67 -9.26 -13.87 1.66
C CYS A 67 -9.16 -14.94 0.57
N GLN A 68 -8.52 -14.57 -0.54
CA GLN A 68 -8.27 -15.47 -1.66
C GLN A 68 -6.79 -15.86 -1.72
N LYS A 69 -6.52 -17.10 -2.15
CA LYS A 69 -5.14 -17.58 -2.31
C LYS A 69 -4.45 -16.87 -3.48
N CYS A 70 -3.20 -16.50 -3.28
CA CYS A 70 -2.37 -15.87 -4.30
C CYS A 70 -2.13 -16.83 -5.47
N GLN A 71 -2.40 -16.37 -6.68
CA GLN A 71 -1.99 -17.01 -7.93
C GLN A 71 -0.77 -16.30 -8.51
N ALA A 72 -0.04 -16.95 -9.43
CA ALA A 72 1.14 -16.36 -10.06
C ALA A 72 0.84 -15.04 -10.78
N ALA A 73 -0.37 -14.89 -11.33
CA ALA A 73 -0.81 -13.65 -11.96
C ALA A 73 -1.02 -12.50 -10.97
N ASP A 74 -1.25 -12.79 -9.69
CA ASP A 74 -1.53 -11.77 -8.67
C ASP A 74 -0.26 -11.06 -8.18
N ALA A 75 0.91 -11.62 -8.47
CA ALA A 75 2.20 -10.96 -8.27
C ALA A 75 2.58 -10.02 -9.44
N LEU A 76 1.82 -10.03 -10.54
CA LEU A 76 2.09 -9.22 -11.74
C LEU A 76 2.12 -7.71 -11.45
N PRO A 77 1.22 -7.13 -10.62
CA PRO A 77 1.31 -5.70 -10.30
C PRO A 77 2.63 -5.34 -9.60
N ALA A 78 3.09 -6.20 -8.68
CA ALA A 78 4.36 -6.00 -7.99
C ALA A 78 5.56 -6.06 -8.94
N THR A 79 5.56 -7.01 -9.88
CA THR A 79 6.65 -7.13 -10.86
C THR A 79 6.67 -5.95 -11.84
N ILE A 80 5.50 -5.49 -12.31
CA ILE A 80 5.39 -4.30 -13.17
C ILE A 80 5.91 -3.07 -12.43
N MET A 81 5.48 -2.85 -11.17
CA MET A 81 5.94 -1.73 -10.36
C MET A 81 7.46 -1.76 -10.13
N ALA A 82 8.04 -2.93 -9.88
CA ALA A 82 9.49 -3.07 -9.75
C ALA A 82 10.23 -2.71 -11.05
N ILE A 83 9.70 -3.12 -12.21
CA ILE A 83 10.26 -2.75 -13.52
C ILE A 83 10.16 -1.23 -13.75
N VAL A 84 9.01 -0.62 -13.48
CA VAL A 84 8.81 0.83 -13.62
C VAL A 84 9.76 1.60 -12.71
N ALA A 85 9.90 1.20 -11.44
CA ALA A 85 10.83 1.81 -10.50
C ALA A 85 12.30 1.70 -10.99
N LEU A 86 12.68 0.57 -11.58
CA LEU A 86 14.01 0.36 -12.14
C LEU A 86 14.24 1.22 -13.40
N LEU A 87 13.24 1.37 -14.26
CA LEU A 87 13.29 2.28 -15.42
C LEU A 87 13.43 3.74 -14.97
N ILE A 88 12.67 4.18 -13.96
CA ILE A 88 12.79 5.51 -13.37
C ILE A 88 14.21 5.70 -12.82
N LEU A 89 14.76 4.73 -12.10
CA LEU A 89 16.13 4.80 -11.60
C LEU A 89 17.16 4.94 -12.73
N ILE A 90 17.02 4.19 -13.82
CA ILE A 90 17.89 4.29 -14.99
C ILE A 90 17.77 5.68 -15.65
N LEU A 91 16.54 6.20 -15.80
CA LEU A 91 16.30 7.54 -16.35
C LEU A 91 16.89 8.64 -15.45
N LEU A 92 16.76 8.50 -14.14
CA LEU A 92 17.38 9.42 -13.18
C LEU A 92 18.90 9.37 -13.32
N LEU A 93 19.50 8.17 -13.34
CA LEU A 93 20.94 7.98 -13.52
C LEU A 93 21.47 8.49 -14.87
N SER A 94 20.68 8.38 -15.94
CA SER A 94 21.05 8.91 -17.26
C SER A 94 20.93 10.43 -17.31
N SER A 95 19.92 11.00 -16.64
CA SER A 95 19.72 12.45 -16.53
C SER A 95 20.83 13.17 -15.77
N ILE A 96 21.56 12.48 -14.87
CA ILE A 96 22.79 13.01 -14.23
C ILE A 96 23.84 13.44 -15.27
N ASN A 97 23.80 12.86 -16.46
CA ASN A 97 24.76 13.14 -17.53
C ASN A 97 24.27 14.22 -18.50
N ALA A 98 23.04 14.69 -18.35
CA ALA A 98 22.48 15.72 -19.20
C ALA A 98 22.81 17.10 -18.63
N ASP A 99 23.35 18.00 -19.46
CA ASP A 99 23.55 19.40 -19.08
C ASP A 99 22.20 20.06 -18.81
N LEU A 100 21.89 20.33 -17.53
CA LEU A 100 20.67 21.04 -17.11
C LEU A 100 20.56 22.42 -17.75
N ASN A 101 21.71 23.03 -18.11
CA ASN A 101 21.80 24.34 -18.73
C ASN A 101 21.26 24.37 -20.19
N GLN A 102 21.02 23.20 -20.80
CA GLN A 102 20.37 23.08 -22.11
C GLN A 102 18.87 22.78 -22.04
N GLN A 103 18.32 22.55 -20.84
CA GLN A 103 16.89 22.25 -20.71
C GLN A 103 16.05 23.52 -20.83
N SER A 104 15.06 23.48 -21.71
CA SER A 104 14.16 24.62 -21.91
C SER A 104 13.24 24.80 -20.69
N LEU A 105 12.98 26.06 -20.33
CA LEU A 105 12.06 26.43 -19.25
C LEU A 105 10.67 25.81 -19.44
N SER A 106 10.27 25.54 -20.69
CA SER A 106 9.05 24.83 -21.04
C SER A 106 9.02 23.37 -20.55
N ILE A 107 10.12 22.62 -20.64
CA ILE A 107 10.18 21.22 -20.17
C ILE A 107 10.05 21.18 -18.64
N LEU A 108 10.72 22.10 -17.94
CA LEU A 108 10.63 22.21 -16.48
C LEU A 108 9.19 22.53 -16.04
N THR A 109 8.52 23.43 -16.75
CA THR A 109 7.13 23.82 -16.46
C THR A 109 6.15 22.67 -16.70
N VAL A 110 6.33 21.90 -17.78
CA VAL A 110 5.52 20.70 -18.07
C VAL A 110 5.71 19.64 -16.97
N ALA A 111 6.94 19.41 -16.52
CA ALA A 111 7.21 18.47 -15.43
C ALA A 111 6.56 18.92 -14.10
N ALA A 112 6.60 20.22 -13.80
CA ALA A 112 5.97 20.78 -12.61
C ALA A 112 4.43 20.62 -12.64
N ILE A 113 3.79 20.95 -13.77
CA ILE A 113 2.34 20.78 -13.95
C ILE A 113 1.96 19.29 -13.86
N GLY A 114 2.76 18.42 -14.47
CA GLY A 114 2.56 16.97 -14.39
C GLY A 114 2.63 16.46 -12.95
N GLY A 115 3.62 16.88 -12.17
CA GLY A 115 3.74 16.54 -10.74
C GLY A 115 2.55 17.04 -9.91
N GLN A 116 2.11 18.27 -10.15
CA GLN A 116 0.93 18.83 -9.47
C GLN A 116 -0.35 18.06 -9.80
N MET A 117 -0.52 17.61 -11.05
CA MET A 117 -1.66 16.79 -11.45
C MET A 117 -1.66 15.43 -10.73
N VAL A 118 -0.50 14.77 -10.67
CA VAL A 118 -0.35 13.52 -9.92
C VAL A 118 -0.70 13.72 -8.45
N MET A 119 -0.20 14.80 -7.82
CA MET A 119 -0.53 15.11 -6.43
C MET A 119 -2.01 15.37 -6.19
N ALA A 120 -2.69 16.06 -7.11
CA ALA A 120 -4.13 16.27 -7.02
C ALA A 120 -4.90 14.94 -7.08
N VAL A 121 -4.50 14.02 -7.96
CA VAL A 121 -5.08 12.68 -8.05
C VAL A 121 -4.81 11.88 -6.76
N GLN A 122 -3.61 11.97 -6.20
CA GLN A 122 -3.27 11.29 -4.96
C GLN A 122 -4.09 11.80 -3.77
N ALA A 123 -4.28 13.12 -3.68
CA ALA A 123 -5.14 13.73 -2.68
C ALA A 123 -6.59 13.23 -2.81
N LEU A 124 -7.11 13.09 -4.04
CA LEU A 124 -8.43 12.52 -4.28
C LEU A 124 -8.51 11.04 -3.87
N GLY A 125 -7.47 10.24 -4.14
CA GLY A 125 -7.40 8.83 -3.73
C GLY A 125 -7.44 8.63 -2.21
N SER A 126 -6.94 9.59 -1.43
CA SER A 126 -7.00 9.52 0.05
C SER A 126 -8.43 9.47 0.62
N ILE A 127 -9.41 10.00 -0.11
CA ILE A 127 -10.84 10.01 0.27
C ILE A 127 -11.38 8.59 0.46
N ARG A 128 -10.77 7.57 -0.17
CA ARG A 128 -11.14 6.15 0.00
C ARG A 128 -11.00 5.63 1.42
N GLN A 129 -10.20 6.28 2.25
CA GLN A 129 -10.06 5.87 3.65
C GLN A 129 -11.35 6.09 4.45
N LEU A 130 -12.30 6.87 3.91
CA LEU A 130 -13.63 7.04 4.47
C LEU A 130 -14.51 5.84 4.12
N THR A 131 -15.18 5.29 5.14
CA THR A 131 -16.19 4.24 4.98
C THR A 131 -17.51 4.82 4.44
N VAL A 132 -17.49 5.27 3.18
CA VAL A 132 -18.65 5.81 2.47
C VAL A 132 -18.90 4.93 1.24
N ASN A 133 -20.15 4.47 1.09
CA ASN A 133 -20.56 3.72 -0.10
C ASN A 133 -20.79 4.71 -1.25
N TRP A 134 -19.82 4.83 -2.14
CA TRP A 134 -19.89 5.71 -3.30
C TRP A 134 -20.75 5.09 -4.41
N VAL A 135 -21.62 5.89 -5.02
CA VAL A 135 -22.44 5.48 -6.18
C VAL A 135 -21.66 5.75 -7.48
N PRO A 136 -21.81 4.94 -8.54
CA PRO A 136 -21.25 5.26 -9.87
C PRO A 136 -21.74 6.64 -10.36
N PRO A 137 -20.89 7.48 -10.98
CA PRO A 137 -19.55 7.21 -11.51
C PRO A 137 -18.38 7.57 -10.55
N VAL A 138 -18.69 8.11 -9.36
CA VAL A 138 -17.66 8.58 -8.42
C VAL A 138 -16.82 7.41 -7.92
N HIS A 139 -17.45 6.25 -7.72
CA HIS A 139 -16.77 5.00 -7.40
C HIS A 139 -15.65 4.67 -8.39
N ASP A 140 -15.92 4.75 -9.69
CA ASP A 140 -14.98 4.33 -10.74
C ASP A 140 -13.84 5.34 -10.91
N LEU A 141 -14.13 6.64 -10.77
CA LEU A 141 -13.10 7.69 -10.75
C LEU A 141 -12.15 7.51 -9.57
N ILE A 142 -12.69 7.17 -8.40
CA ILE A 142 -11.93 6.88 -7.20
C ILE A 142 -11.10 5.59 -7.38
N GLN A 143 -11.62 4.56 -8.03
CA GLN A 143 -10.85 3.36 -8.36
C GLN A 143 -9.70 3.66 -9.34
N LEU A 144 -9.90 4.55 -10.32
CA LEU A 144 -8.82 4.95 -11.23
C LEU A 144 -7.67 5.63 -10.50
N THR A 145 -7.95 6.42 -9.44
CA THR A 145 -6.90 7.05 -8.64
C THR A 145 -5.97 6.01 -7.99
N GLN A 146 -6.45 4.79 -7.74
CA GLN A 146 -5.66 3.71 -7.14
C GLN A 146 -4.40 3.37 -7.95
N LEU A 147 -4.46 3.43 -9.28
CA LEU A 147 -3.29 3.14 -10.13
C LEU A 147 -2.22 4.24 -10.06
N LEU A 148 -2.62 5.45 -9.66
CA LEU A 148 -1.78 6.64 -9.61
C LEU A 148 -1.32 6.96 -8.18
N THR A 149 -2.03 6.47 -7.16
CA THR A 149 -1.57 6.43 -5.77
C THR A 149 -0.76 5.17 -5.51
N PHE A 150 0.35 5.29 -4.81
CA PHE A 150 1.11 4.13 -4.35
C PHE A 150 0.37 3.39 -3.21
N ASP A 151 -0.60 2.55 -3.58
CA ASP A 151 -1.39 1.73 -2.65
C ASP A 151 -0.84 0.30 -2.61
N PHE A 152 -0.30 -0.09 -1.46
CA PHE A 152 0.29 -1.41 -1.23
C PHE A 152 -0.71 -2.56 -1.28
N ASP A 153 -2.01 -2.29 -1.13
CA ASP A 153 -3.05 -3.32 -1.27
C ASP A 153 -3.21 -3.74 -2.74
N ILE A 154 -2.91 -2.87 -3.72
CA ILE A 154 -2.86 -3.23 -5.16
C ILE A 154 -1.64 -4.09 -5.48
N ILE A 155 -0.51 -3.75 -4.86
CA ILE A 155 0.76 -4.48 -5.05
C ILE A 155 0.63 -5.90 -4.48
N ARG A 156 -0.43 -6.19 -3.71
CA ARG A 156 -0.69 -7.47 -3.05
C ARG A 156 0.58 -7.99 -2.39
N ILE A 157 1.18 -7.12 -1.57
CA ILE A 157 2.45 -7.37 -0.86
C ILE A 157 2.41 -8.71 -0.10
N SER A 158 1.24 -9.10 0.42
CA SER A 158 1.01 -10.39 1.09
C SER A 158 1.32 -11.60 0.20
N CYS A 159 1.20 -11.47 -1.13
CA CYS A 159 1.58 -12.50 -2.10
C CYS A 159 3.09 -12.53 -2.38
N VAL A 160 3.81 -11.43 -2.15
CA VAL A 160 5.27 -11.38 -2.31
C VAL A 160 5.97 -11.96 -1.09
N TYR A 161 5.57 -11.54 0.12
CA TYR A 161 6.16 -12.01 1.37
C TYR A 161 5.52 -13.33 1.85
N GLY A 162 4.40 -13.74 1.27
CA GLY A 162 3.64 -14.93 1.66
C GLY A 162 2.88 -14.78 2.98
N VAL A 163 2.97 -13.63 3.66
CA VAL A 163 2.33 -13.37 4.95
C VAL A 163 1.48 -12.11 4.89
N ASP A 164 0.28 -12.16 5.44
CA ASP A 164 -0.59 -10.99 5.57
C ASP A 164 -0.51 -10.45 7.01
N SER A 165 0.36 -9.46 7.21
CA SER A 165 0.53 -8.77 8.49
C SER A 165 0.30 -7.27 8.33
N PRO A 166 -0.64 -6.68 9.09
CA PRO A 166 -0.87 -5.23 9.10
C PRO A 166 0.40 -4.45 9.47
N VAL A 167 1.20 -5.03 10.38
CA VAL A 167 2.46 -4.44 10.82
C VAL A 167 3.46 -4.40 9.67
N LEU A 168 3.57 -5.48 8.88
CA LEU A 168 4.46 -5.50 7.73
C LEU A 168 4.04 -4.49 6.67
N LYS A 169 2.74 -4.38 6.38
CA LYS A 169 2.21 -3.36 5.45
C LYS A 169 2.57 -1.95 5.93
N PHE A 170 2.33 -1.67 7.21
CA PHE A 170 2.65 -0.38 7.81
C PHE A 170 4.16 -0.07 7.79
N VAL A 171 5.00 -1.04 8.19
CA VAL A 171 6.46 -0.88 8.17
C VAL A 171 6.98 -0.70 6.74
N SER A 172 6.46 -1.45 5.76
CA SER A 172 6.83 -1.28 4.36
C SER A 172 6.46 0.10 3.82
N GLN A 173 5.31 0.63 4.23
CA GLN A 173 4.90 1.98 3.89
C GLN A 173 5.80 3.03 4.53
N LEU A 174 6.16 2.84 5.80
CA LEU A 174 7.06 3.76 6.51
C LEU A 174 8.49 3.75 5.93
N LEU A 175 8.98 2.58 5.51
CA LEU A 175 10.32 2.40 4.96
C LEU A 175 10.44 2.77 3.49
N ALA A 176 9.34 2.90 2.75
CA ALA A 176 9.38 3.24 1.33
C ALA A 176 10.10 4.58 1.06
N CYS A 177 9.80 5.62 1.84
CA CYS A 177 10.42 6.94 1.69
C CYS A 177 11.92 6.94 2.07
N PRO A 178 12.34 6.39 3.23
CA PRO A 178 13.76 6.20 3.54
C PRO A 178 14.52 5.34 2.51
N ALA A 179 13.89 4.28 1.98
CA ALA A 179 14.50 3.44 0.95
C ALA A 179 14.74 4.24 -0.35
N GLY A 180 13.76 5.06 -0.74
CA GLY A 180 13.90 5.99 -1.86
C GLY A 180 15.06 6.97 -1.69
N PHE A 181 15.19 7.57 -0.51
CA PHE A 181 16.32 8.43 -0.16
C PHE A 181 17.66 7.68 -0.25
N GLY A 182 17.72 6.45 0.24
CA GLY A 182 18.89 5.57 0.12
C GLY A 182 19.27 5.29 -1.34
N ILE A 183 18.29 5.07 -2.22
CA ILE A 183 18.53 4.87 -3.66
C ILE A 183 19.14 6.15 -4.28
N ILE A 184 18.63 7.33 -3.95
CA ILE A 184 19.17 8.59 -4.44
C ILE A 184 20.61 8.81 -3.95
N LEU A 185 20.89 8.53 -2.67
CA LEU A 185 22.23 8.64 -2.10
C LEU A 185 23.23 7.64 -2.72
N THR A 186 22.79 6.41 -2.98
CA THR A 186 23.64 5.41 -3.67
C THR A 186 23.92 5.81 -5.11
N ALA A 187 22.92 6.33 -5.82
CA ALA A 187 23.09 6.90 -7.16
C ALA A 187 24.11 8.07 -7.15
N TRP A 188 24.00 8.98 -6.18
CA TRP A 188 24.95 10.08 -5.99
C TRP A 188 26.36 9.57 -5.67
N GLY A 189 26.49 8.61 -4.75
CA GLY A 189 27.77 7.99 -4.40
C GLY A 189 28.45 7.32 -5.59
N LEU A 190 27.70 6.57 -6.39
CA LEU A 190 28.18 5.95 -7.63
C LEU A 190 28.58 6.99 -8.68
N ALA A 191 27.82 8.08 -8.81
CA ALA A 191 28.16 9.19 -9.70
C ALA A 191 29.47 9.87 -9.27
N LYS A 192 29.66 10.09 -7.96
CA LYS A 192 30.87 10.66 -7.38
C LYS A 192 32.08 9.75 -7.57
N LEU A 193 31.93 8.44 -7.40
CA LEU A 193 32.99 7.45 -7.68
C LEU A 193 33.39 7.42 -9.15
N ARG A 194 32.46 7.72 -10.07
CA ARG A 194 32.74 7.87 -11.52
C ARG A 194 33.32 9.24 -11.88
N GLY A 195 33.73 10.05 -10.91
CA GLY A 195 34.36 11.35 -11.12
C GLY A 195 33.40 12.47 -11.51
N LYS A 196 32.08 12.27 -11.37
CA LYS A 196 31.09 13.30 -11.67
C LYS A 196 30.81 14.16 -10.44
N GLN A 197 30.82 15.48 -10.64
CA GLN A 197 30.45 16.42 -9.59
C GLN A 197 28.97 16.73 -9.69
N MET A 198 28.17 16.01 -8.90
CA MET A 198 26.76 16.33 -8.71
C MET A 198 26.65 17.35 -7.58
N SER A 199 25.98 18.49 -7.82
CA SER A 199 25.72 19.48 -6.77
C SER A 199 24.76 18.90 -5.72
N TRP A 200 24.91 19.35 -4.47
CA TRP A 200 23.99 19.00 -3.39
C TRP A 200 22.55 19.45 -3.69
N ASP A 201 22.37 20.56 -4.42
CA ASP A 201 21.06 21.08 -4.81
C ASP A 201 20.31 20.09 -5.70
N SER A 202 21.02 19.39 -6.60
CA SER A 202 20.41 18.35 -7.44
C SER A 202 19.92 17.15 -6.62
N VAL A 203 20.64 16.77 -5.55
CA VAL A 203 20.24 15.68 -4.64
C VAL A 203 19.02 16.08 -3.83
N PHE A 204 19.02 17.29 -3.25
CA PHE A 204 17.87 17.80 -2.51
C PHE A 204 16.64 17.98 -3.40
N ASN A 205 16.80 18.45 -4.64
CA ASN A 205 15.72 18.58 -5.60
C ASN A 205 15.13 17.21 -5.99
N LEU A 206 15.96 16.18 -6.22
CA LEU A 206 15.48 14.83 -6.49
C LEU A 206 14.70 14.25 -5.29
N CYS A 207 15.19 14.48 -4.07
CA CYS A 207 14.51 14.03 -2.85
C CYS A 207 13.19 14.78 -2.64
N GLY A 208 13.15 16.07 -2.97
CA GLY A 208 11.92 16.86 -2.97
C GLY A 208 10.89 16.28 -3.95
N VAL A 209 11.29 15.99 -5.19
CA VAL A 209 10.40 15.34 -6.17
C VAL A 209 9.87 13.99 -5.68
N MET A 210 10.69 13.21 -4.96
CA MET A 210 10.28 11.89 -4.43
C MET A 210 9.38 11.99 -3.17
N MET A 211 9.46 13.06 -2.40
CA MET A 211 8.58 13.28 -1.23
C MET A 211 7.22 13.87 -1.62
N PHE A 212 7.14 14.54 -2.78
CA PHE A 212 5.92 15.14 -3.32
C PHE A 212 5.38 14.40 -4.55
N ALA A 213 5.79 13.15 -4.77
CA ALA A 213 5.23 12.24 -5.77
C ALA A 213 4.87 10.92 -5.09
#